data_AF-S2S3Q9-F1
#
_entry.id   AF-S2S3Q9-F1
#
_cell.length_a   1.000
_cell.length_b   1.000
_cell.length_c   1.000
_cell.angle_alpha   90.00
_cell.angle_beta   90.00
_cell.angle_gamma   90.00
#
_symmetry.space_group_name_H-M   'P 1'
#
loop_
_entity.id
_entity.type
_entity.pdbx_description
1 polymer ?
#
loop_
_entity_poly.entity_id
_entity_poly.type
_entity_poly.pdbx_seq_one_letter_code
_entity_poly.pdbx_strand_id
1 'polypeptide(L)'
;MQRDWDSFLMPYEQAVGELKIKFRGMRKQFQQANEHTPIEFVTGRVKPVSSIIEKQSRRFISDELLEQDMQDIAGLRIMCQFV
;
A
#
# COMPACT_ATOMS: atom_id res chain seq x y z
N MET A 1 -12.03 -10.96 21.16
CA MET A 1 -10.95 -10.08 21.64
C MET A 1 -10.95 -8.86 20.71
N GLN A 2 -11.03 -7.64 21.23
CA GLN A 2 -11.01 -6.45 20.38
C GLN A 2 -9.54 -6.16 20.02
N ARG A 3 -9.19 -6.30 18.74
CA ARG A 3 -7.86 -5.98 18.23
C ARG A 3 -7.61 -4.47 18.35
N ASP A 4 -6.41 -4.10 18.80
CA ASP A 4 -5.92 -2.74 18.68
C ASP A 4 -5.50 -2.48 17.23
N TRP A 5 -6.39 -1.84 16.47
CA TRP A 5 -6.18 -1.55 15.05
C TRP A 5 -5.11 -0.49 14.83
N ASP A 6 -4.92 0.45 15.76
CA ASP A 6 -3.94 1.53 15.59
C ASP A 6 -2.53 0.93 15.64
N SER A 7 -2.24 0.10 16.64
CA SER A 7 -0.98 -0.63 16.75
C SER A 7 -0.76 -1.60 15.58
N PHE A 8 -1.82 -2.31 15.16
CA PHE A 8 -1.75 -3.27 14.06
C PHE A 8 -1.48 -2.61 12.70
N LEU A 9 -2.08 -1.45 12.43
CA LEU A 9 -1.96 -0.77 11.13
C LEU A 9 -0.72 0.11 11.02
N MET A 10 -0.10 0.51 12.13
CA MET A 10 1.08 1.38 12.16
C MET A 10 2.22 0.93 11.22
N PRO A 11 2.62 -0.37 11.16
CA PRO A 11 3.66 -0.81 10.22
C PRO A 11 3.26 -0.63 8.74
N TYR A 12 1.97 -0.78 8.43
CA TYR A 12 1.44 -0.63 7.08
C TYR A 12 1.39 0.85 6.67
N GLU A 13 1.08 1.76 7.61
CA GLU A 13 1.13 3.20 7.37
C GLU A 13 2.55 3.65 7.05
N GLN A 14 3.53 3.16 7.83
CA GLN A 14 4.94 3.40 7.59
C GLN A 14 5.36 2.86 6.22
N ALA A 15 5.03 1.60 5.90
CA ALA A 15 5.38 0.98 4.62
C ALA A 15 4.82 1.77 3.42
N VAL A 16 3.56 2.20 3.48
CA VAL A 16 2.94 3.05 2.44
C VAL A 16 3.70 4.38 2.30
N GLY A 17 4.07 5.01 3.42
CA GLY A 17 4.84 6.26 3.44
C GLY A 17 6.21 6.11 2.76
N GLU A 18 6.98 5.11 3.18
CA GLU A 18 8.32 4.84 2.65
C GLU A 18 8.29 4.49 1.17
N LEU A 19 7.37 3.62 0.76
CA LEU A 19 7.24 3.22 -0.64
C LEU A 19 6.84 4.41 -1.52
N LYS A 20 5.92 5.27 -1.08
CA LYS A 20 5.60 6.51 -1.81
C LYS A 20 6.82 7.38 -2.02
N ILE A 21 7.69 7.52 -1.03
CA ILE A 21 8.94 8.29 -1.14
C ILE A 21 9.87 7.64 -2.17
N LYS A 22 10.10 6.32 -2.08
CA LYS A 22 10.97 5.58 -3.00
C LYS A 22 10.51 5.69 -4.45
N PHE A 23 9.23 5.47 -4.74
CA PHE A 23 8.70 5.56 -6.11
C PHE A 23 8.72 7.00 -6.66
N ARG A 24 8.44 8.01 -5.83
CA ARG A 24 8.63 9.43 -6.22
C ARG A 24 10.10 9.77 -6.46
N GLY A 25 11.00 9.15 -5.71
CA GLY A 25 12.44 9.23 -5.93
C GLY A 25 12.84 8.72 -7.31
N MET A 26 12.37 7.52 -7.70
CA MET A 26 12.62 6.98 -9.04
C MET A 26 12.11 7.91 -10.14
N ARG A 27 10.88 8.45 -10.00
CA ARG A 27 10.37 9.47 -10.93
C ARG A 27 11.34 10.65 -11.10
N LYS A 28 11.87 11.19 -9.99
CA LYS A 28 12.84 12.30 -10.03
C LYS A 28 14.16 11.90 -10.70
N GLN A 29 14.61 10.66 -10.51
CA GLN A 29 15.84 10.15 -11.15
C GLN A 29 15.72 10.13 -12.67
N PHE A 30 14.60 9.63 -13.22
CA PHE A 30 14.35 9.66 -14.67
C PHE A 30 14.31 11.10 -15.22
N GLN A 31 13.67 12.01 -14.48
CA GLN A 31 13.63 13.43 -14.85
C GLN A 31 15.04 14.06 -14.87
N GLN A 32 15.88 13.74 -13.89
CA GLN A 32 17.26 14.24 -13.82
C GLN A 32 18.16 13.67 -14.93
N ALA A 33 17.89 12.44 -15.37
CA ALA A 33 18.58 11.80 -16.49
C ALA A 33 18.13 12.33 -17.87
N ASN A 34 17.14 13.23 -17.94
CA ASN A 34 16.46 13.63 -19.18
C ASN A 34 15.88 12.44 -19.96
N GLU A 35 15.46 11.39 -19.24
CA GLU A 35 14.85 10.20 -19.81
C GLU A 35 13.33 10.27 -19.75
N HIS A 36 12.67 9.43 -20.57
CA HIS A 36 11.23 9.23 -20.46
C HIS A 36 10.88 8.77 -19.03
N THR A 37 9.91 9.43 -18.41
CA THR A 37 9.52 9.17 -17.03
C THR A 37 8.32 8.23 -17.00
N PRO A 38 8.49 6.93 -16.70
CA PRO A 38 7.39 5.96 -16.76
C PRO A 38 6.34 6.17 -15.66
N ILE A 39 6.75 6.75 -14.51
CA ILE A 39 5.86 6.99 -13.37
C ILE A 39 5.33 8.42 -13.42
N GLU A 40 4.03 8.60 -13.66
CA GLU A 40 3.38 9.91 -13.58
C GLU A 40 3.02 10.25 -12.14
N PHE A 41 2.26 9.39 -11.47
CA PHE A 41 1.76 9.64 -10.12
C PHE A 41 1.88 8.42 -9.24
N VAL A 42 2.21 8.66 -7.97
CA VAL A 42 2.24 7.64 -6.93
C VAL A 42 1.28 8.04 -5.83
N THR A 43 0.23 7.24 -5.67
CA THR A 43 -0.68 7.32 -4.53
C THR A 43 -0.59 6.02 -3.74
N GLY A 44 -1.03 6.06 -2.48
CA GLY A 44 -1.00 4.91 -1.61
C GLY A 44 -1.78 5.19 -0.35
N ARG A 45 -2.37 4.14 0.23
CA ARG A 45 -3.21 4.19 1.41
C ARG A 45 -3.14 2.87 2.17
N VAL A 46 -3.39 2.94 3.47
CA VAL A 46 -3.75 1.77 4.26
C VAL A 46 -5.25 1.52 4.10
N LYS A 47 -5.62 0.25 4.04
CA LYS A 47 -7.01 -0.17 3.90
C LYS A 47 -7.78 0.18 5.18
N PRO A 48 -9.00 0.75 5.09
CA PRO A 48 -9.79 1.05 6.27
C PRO A 48 -10.23 -0.25 6.97
N VAL A 49 -10.32 -0.19 8.30
CA VAL A 49 -10.67 -1.33 9.16
C VAL A 49 -11.95 -2.02 8.71
N SER A 50 -12.99 -1.26 8.34
CA SER A 50 -14.26 -1.82 7.84
C SER A 50 -14.07 -2.70 6.61
N SER A 51 -13.25 -2.27 5.65
CA SER A 51 -12.94 -3.06 4.45
C SER A 51 -11.99 -4.23 4.72
N ILE A 52 -11.17 -4.17 5.77
CA ILE A 52 -10.36 -5.30 6.22
C ILE A 52 -11.28 -6.40 6.76
N ILE A 53 -12.17 -6.06 7.70
CA ILE A 53 -13.13 -7.00 8.31
C ILE A 53 -14.06 -7.62 7.25
N GLU A 54 -14.55 -6.82 6.30
CA GLU A 54 -15.37 -7.30 5.18
C GLU A 54 -14.60 -8.31 4.33
N LYS A 55 -13.34 -8.00 3.97
CA LYS A 55 -12.53 -8.88 3.12
C LYS A 55 -12.09 -10.14 3.85
N GLN A 56 -11.80 -10.04 5.15
CA GLN A 56 -11.49 -11.17 6.02
C GLN A 56 -12.66 -12.16 6.03
N SER A 57 -13.87 -11.66 6.27
CA SER A 57 -15.11 -12.45 6.23
C SER A 57 -15.33 -13.09 4.85
N ARG A 58 -15.22 -12.30 3.77
CA ARG A 58 -15.43 -12.78 2.40
C ARG A 58 -14.44 -13.85 1.96
N ARG A 59 -13.21 -13.83 2.48
CA ARG A 59 -12.14 -14.76 2.13
C ARG A 59 -11.90 -15.86 3.16
N PHE A 60 -12.71 -15.91 4.23
CA PHE A 60 -12.55 -16.86 5.33
C PHE A 60 -11.14 -16.85 5.94
N ILE A 61 -10.54 -15.67 6.05
CA ILE A 61 -9.20 -15.50 6.64
C ILE A 61 -9.34 -15.51 8.17
N SER A 62 -8.60 -16.37 8.86
CA SER A 62 -8.58 -16.38 10.32
C SER A 62 -7.90 -15.13 10.86
N ASP A 63 -8.24 -14.71 12.08
CA ASP A 63 -7.67 -13.50 12.67
C ASP A 63 -6.15 -13.59 12.85
N GLU A 64 -5.65 -14.78 13.18
CA GLU A 64 -4.23 -15.08 13.35
C GLU A 64 -3.43 -15.02 12.03
N LEU A 65 -4.09 -15.30 10.90
CA LEU A 65 -3.45 -15.30 9.58
C LEU A 65 -3.67 -14.01 8.80
N LEU A 66 -4.27 -12.98 9.40
CA LEU A 66 -4.64 -11.76 8.69
C LEU A 66 -3.46 -11.10 7.97
N GLU A 67 -2.31 -11.00 8.64
CA GLU A 67 -1.09 -10.41 8.07
C GLU A 67 -0.50 -11.23 6.92
N GLN A 68 -0.64 -12.55 6.99
CA GLN A 68 -0.08 -13.48 6.00
C GLN A 68 -0.96 -13.55 4.75
N ASP A 69 -2.28 -13.61 4.95
CA ASP A 69 -3.23 -13.90 3.87
C ASP A 69 -3.82 -12.63 3.22
N MET A 70 -3.79 -11.48 3.92
CA MET A 70 -4.30 -10.22 3.37
C MET A 70 -3.19 -9.35 2.77
N GLN A 71 -2.95 -9.55 1.48
CA GLN A 71 -1.87 -8.89 0.73
C GLN A 71 -2.08 -7.38 0.46
N ASP A 72 -3.28 -6.84 0.64
CA ASP A 72 -3.63 -5.47 0.25
C ASP A 72 -3.99 -4.56 1.45
N ILE A 73 -3.40 -4.81 2.62
CA ILE A 73 -3.52 -3.89 3.76
C ILE A 73 -2.79 -2.58 3.45
N ALA A 74 -1.54 -2.66 2.98
CA ALA A 74 -0.79 -1.53 2.43
C ALA A 74 -0.92 -1.52 0.90
N GLY A 75 -1.72 -0.59 0.36
CA GLY A 75 -1.94 -0.48 -1.08
C GLY A 75 -1.21 0.71 -1.69
N LEU A 76 -0.49 0.48 -2.79
CA LEU A 76 0.07 1.53 -3.65
C LEU A 76 -0.58 1.49 -5.04
N ARG A 77 -0.67 2.66 -5.66
CA ARG A 77 -1.07 2.83 -7.04
C ARG A 77 -0.02 3.69 -7.74
N ILE A 78 0.57 3.11 -8.77
CA ILE A 78 1.54 3.73 -9.67
C ILE A 78 0.83 3.95 -11.00
N MET A 79 0.68 5.21 -11.39
CA MET A 79 0.09 5.59 -12.67
C MET A 79 1.21 5.76 -13.69
N CYS A 80 1.08 5.10 -14.82
CA CYS A 80 2.00 5.16 -15.95
C CYS A 80 1.27 5.70 -17.17
N GLN A 81 2.01 6.34 -18.08
CA GLN A 81 1.44 6.94 -19.29
C GLN A 81 0.95 5.90 -20.31
N PHE A 82 1.63 4.75 -20.36
CA PHE A 82 1.43 3.70 -21.37
C PHE A 82 1.19 2.33 -20.73
N VAL A 83 0.58 1.41 -21.49
CA VAL A 83 0.29 0.01 -21.12
C VAL A 83 1.45 -0.90 -21.46
#